data_AF-A0A1X2J2W0-F1
#
_entry.id   AF-A0A1X2J2W0-F1
#
_cell.length_a   1.000
_cell.length_b   1.000
_cell.length_c   1.000
_cell.angle_alpha   90.00
_cell.angle_beta   90.00
_cell.angle_gamma   90.00
#
_symmetry.space_group_name_H-M   'P 1'
#
loop_
_entity.id
_entity.type
_entity.pdbx_description
1 polymer ?
#
loop_
_entity_poly.entity_id
_entity_poly.type
_entity_poly.pdbx_seq_one_letter_code
_entity_poly.pdbx_strand_id
1 'polypeptide(L)'
;MIVGLVIWIGKHIGPRKRMQIQQEMIKPISKKDEAGYLYAYHLTQGPRVSTQHYCYFKIGRSINPTRRVSQVIQKCNYQPKLLDIIPGKRRTAKQYHQQQTTIQKGDDDGRMLKCPISHRVERLIHMELAALYPITGGFKCQGCGTTHREWFRVKRPMVQVQAADAGGEKWRRMTDQEVWLNKIRPVMLHWIQYGVAASALLQALGSRSPSLDQDLG
;
A
#
# COMPACT_ATOMS: atom_id res chain seq x y z
N MET A 1 2.75 20.39 18.47
CA MET A 1 2.59 19.07 17.81
C MET A 1 2.30 19.12 16.30
N ILE A 2 1.91 20.26 15.69
CA ILE A 2 1.50 20.34 14.27
C ILE A 2 2.69 20.34 13.28
N VAL A 3 3.84 20.89 13.68
CA VAL A 3 4.99 21.11 12.79
C VAL A 3 5.62 19.79 12.27
N GLY A 4 5.56 18.71 13.06
CA GLY A 4 6.10 17.40 12.70
C GLY A 4 5.22 16.56 11.76
N LEU A 5 4.00 17.00 11.44
CA LEU A 5 3.10 16.26 10.52
C LEU A 5 3.32 16.66 9.06
N VAL A 6 3.81 17.88 8.82
CA VAL A 6 3.99 18.42 7.47
C VAL A 6 5.13 17.71 6.73
N ILE A 7 6.16 17.23 7.44
CA ILE A 7 7.29 16.50 6.84
C ILE A 7 6.88 15.20 6.13
N TRP A 8 5.73 14.62 6.52
CA TRP A 8 5.22 13.38 5.96
C TRP A 8 4.39 13.59 4.69
N ILE A 9 4.12 14.82 4.25
CA ILE A 9 3.31 15.04 3.05
C ILE A 9 4.18 15.62 1.94
N GLY A 10 4.38 14.84 0.89
CA GLY A 10 5.19 15.27 -0.25
C GLY A 10 4.68 16.54 -0.93
N LYS A 11 5.61 17.29 -1.53
CA LYS A 11 5.32 18.55 -2.23
C LYS A 11 4.44 18.34 -3.47
N HIS A 12 4.47 17.14 -4.06
CA HIS A 12 3.67 16.73 -5.22
C HIS A 12 2.15 16.68 -4.97
N ILE A 13 1.71 16.71 -3.72
CA ILE A 13 0.29 16.69 -3.37
C ILE A 13 -0.29 18.10 -3.40
N GLY A 14 -1.39 18.31 -4.14
CA GLY A 14 -2.05 19.61 -4.21
C GLY A 14 -2.62 20.07 -2.86
N PRO A 15 -2.81 21.39 -2.63
CA PRO A 15 -3.17 21.97 -1.33
C PRO A 15 -4.42 21.36 -0.68
N ARG A 16 -5.49 21.16 -1.47
CA ARG A 16 -6.75 20.58 -0.98
C ARG A 16 -6.55 19.16 -0.46
N LYS A 17 -5.82 18.32 -1.19
CA LYS A 17 -5.57 16.94 -0.74
C LYS A 17 -4.62 16.92 0.46
N ARG A 18 -3.61 17.78 0.47
CA ARG A 18 -2.70 17.93 1.61
C ARG A 18 -3.48 18.19 2.90
N MET A 19 -4.41 19.14 2.88
CA MET A 19 -5.30 19.41 4.02
C MET A 19 -6.09 18.17 4.44
N GLN A 20 -6.68 17.44 3.49
CA GLN A 20 -7.42 16.20 3.82
C GLN A 20 -6.52 15.15 4.47
N ILE A 21 -5.30 14.97 3.97
CA ILE A 21 -4.32 14.03 4.54
C ILE A 21 -3.93 14.46 5.95
N GLN A 22 -3.64 15.75 6.16
CA GLN A 22 -3.34 16.29 7.50
C GLN A 22 -4.49 16.04 8.48
N GLN A 23 -5.73 16.29 8.05
CA GLN A 23 -6.92 16.02 8.85
C GLN A 23 -7.04 14.54 9.22
N GLU A 24 -6.69 13.62 8.32
CA GLU A 24 -6.69 12.18 8.63
C GLU A 24 -5.58 11.81 9.64
N MET A 25 -4.40 12.40 9.50
CA MET A 25 -3.26 12.15 10.39
C MET A 25 -3.52 12.60 11.84
N ILE A 26 -4.20 13.73 12.04
CA ILE A 26 -4.48 14.29 13.39
C ILE A 26 -5.65 13.64 14.10
N LYS A 27 -6.49 12.86 13.40
CA LYS A 27 -7.62 12.19 14.04
C LYS A 27 -7.12 11.31 15.19
N PRO A 28 -7.90 11.11 16.26
CA PRO A 28 -7.64 10.04 17.22
C PRO A 28 -7.57 8.68 16.51
N ILE A 29 -6.65 7.81 16.91
CA ILE A 29 -6.58 6.45 16.36
C ILE A 29 -7.88 5.73 16.72
N SER A 30 -8.48 5.07 15.73
CA SER A 30 -9.74 4.36 15.94
C SER A 30 -9.52 3.23 16.93
N LYS A 31 -10.48 3.01 17.85
CA LYS A 31 -10.51 1.82 18.73
C LYS A 31 -10.60 0.51 17.93
N LYS A 32 -11.04 0.58 16.67
CA LYS A 32 -11.09 -0.55 15.73
C LYS A 32 -9.82 -0.69 14.88
N ASP A 33 -8.86 0.21 15.02
CA ASP A 33 -7.55 0.06 14.36
C ASP A 33 -6.79 -1.07 15.06
N GLU A 34 -6.11 -1.90 14.27
CA GLU A 34 -5.37 -3.04 14.77
C GLU A 34 -4.06 -3.21 14.01
N ALA A 35 -3.13 -3.91 14.65
CA ALA A 35 -1.88 -4.27 14.01
C ALA A 35 -2.13 -5.30 12.90
N GLY A 36 -1.68 -5.00 11.69
CA GLY A 36 -1.94 -5.85 10.51
C GLY A 36 -0.87 -5.73 9.43
N TYR A 37 -1.00 -6.56 8.40
CA TYR A 37 -0.17 -6.45 7.19
C TYR A 37 -0.86 -5.59 6.15
N LEU A 38 -0.08 -4.81 5.43
CA LEU A 38 -0.44 -4.15 4.20
C LEU A 38 -0.01 -5.06 3.06
N TYR A 39 -0.90 -5.34 2.13
CA TYR A 39 -0.61 -6.17 0.97
C TYR A 39 -0.99 -5.44 -0.31
N ALA A 40 -0.31 -5.80 -1.39
CA ALA A 40 -0.65 -5.32 -2.70
C ALA A 40 -0.63 -6.45 -3.72
N TYR A 41 -1.53 -6.37 -4.70
CA TYR A 41 -1.51 -7.22 -5.87
C TYR A 41 -1.78 -6.40 -7.11
N HIS A 42 -1.34 -6.90 -8.27
CA HIS A 42 -1.82 -6.42 -9.55
C HIS A 42 -2.74 -7.42 -10.21
N LEU A 43 -3.48 -6.99 -11.23
CA LEU A 43 -4.23 -7.89 -12.09
C LEU A 43 -3.50 -8.12 -13.40
N THR A 44 -3.52 -9.36 -13.88
CA THR A 44 -3.09 -9.70 -15.24
C THR A 44 -4.03 -9.11 -16.30
N GLN A 45 -5.32 -9.05 -16.00
CA GLN A 45 -6.37 -8.49 -16.84
C GLN A 45 -7.18 -7.45 -16.06
N GLY A 46 -7.23 -6.24 -16.60
CA GLY A 46 -7.91 -5.10 -16.00
C GLY A 46 -9.42 -5.16 -16.21
N PRO A 47 -10.23 -4.66 -15.26
CA PRO A 47 -11.70 -4.75 -15.33
C PRO A 47 -12.36 -3.76 -16.32
N ARG A 48 -11.63 -2.75 -16.82
CA ARG A 48 -12.23 -1.63 -17.60
C ARG A 48 -11.49 -1.27 -18.87
N VAL A 49 -10.16 -1.24 -18.82
CA VAL A 49 -9.29 -0.88 -19.97
C VAL A 49 -8.13 -1.85 -20.07
N SER A 50 -7.63 -2.00 -21.30
CA SER A 50 -6.49 -2.85 -21.66
C SER A 50 -5.29 -2.65 -20.73
N THR A 51 -4.65 -3.77 -20.36
CA THR A 51 -3.43 -3.80 -19.55
C THR A 51 -2.17 -3.47 -20.34
N GLN A 52 -2.28 -3.22 -21.65
CA GLN A 52 -1.16 -2.79 -22.50
C GLN A 52 -0.67 -1.38 -22.14
N HIS A 53 -1.59 -0.46 -21.85
CA HIS A 53 -1.26 0.94 -21.52
C HIS A 53 -1.42 1.27 -20.03
N TYR A 54 -2.10 0.41 -19.29
CA TYR A 54 -2.43 0.62 -17.89
C TYR A 54 -2.08 -0.61 -17.05
N CYS A 55 -1.80 -0.39 -15.78
CA CYS A 55 -1.70 -1.43 -14.76
C CYS A 55 -2.71 -1.14 -13.66
N TYR A 56 -3.15 -2.18 -12.97
CA TYR A 56 -4.16 -2.10 -11.91
C TYR A 56 -3.57 -2.66 -10.64
N PHE A 57 -3.52 -1.85 -9.58
CA PHE A 57 -3.05 -2.27 -8.27
C PHE A 57 -4.18 -2.21 -7.25
N LYS A 58 -4.36 -3.25 -6.46
CA LYS A 58 -5.10 -3.14 -5.20
C LYS A 58 -4.10 -3.04 -4.06
N ILE A 59 -4.33 -2.10 -3.16
CA ILE A 59 -3.65 -2.02 -1.87
C ILE A 59 -4.70 -2.30 -0.81
N GLY A 60 -4.41 -3.21 0.10
CA GLY A 60 -5.29 -3.55 1.21
C GLY A 60 -4.54 -3.79 2.51
N ARG A 61 -5.27 -3.84 3.63
CA ARG A 61 -4.81 -4.42 4.89
C ARG A 61 -5.49 -5.75 5.23
N SER A 62 -4.78 -6.62 5.93
CA SER A 62 -5.31 -7.87 6.49
C SER A 62 -4.33 -8.47 7.49
N ILE A 63 -4.82 -9.14 8.52
CA ILE A 63 -4.01 -10.06 9.32
C ILE A 63 -3.63 -11.34 8.55
N ASN A 64 -4.40 -11.70 7.51
CA ASN A 64 -4.13 -12.82 6.62
C ASN A 64 -4.32 -12.39 5.15
N PRO A 65 -3.29 -11.78 4.52
CA PRO A 65 -3.36 -11.31 3.14
C PRO A 65 -3.56 -12.42 2.11
N THR A 66 -2.93 -13.58 2.31
CA THR A 66 -3.04 -14.72 1.39
C THR A 66 -4.48 -15.16 1.24
N ARG A 67 -5.20 -15.35 2.36
CA ARG A 67 -6.64 -15.67 2.34
C ARG A 67 -7.45 -14.60 1.61
N ARG A 68 -7.11 -13.32 1.82
CA ARG A 68 -7.82 -12.19 1.17
C ARG A 68 -7.62 -12.18 -0.34
N VAL A 69 -6.43 -12.52 -0.82
CA VAL A 69 -6.14 -12.64 -2.27
C VAL A 69 -6.90 -13.83 -2.86
N SER A 70 -6.93 -14.98 -2.18
CA SER A 70 -7.72 -16.14 -2.62
C SER A 70 -9.21 -15.83 -2.75
N GLN A 71 -9.78 -15.01 -1.85
CA GLN A 71 -11.17 -14.58 -1.95
C GLN A 71 -11.46 -13.74 -3.20
N VAL A 72 -10.48 -12.98 -3.71
CA VAL A 72 -10.66 -12.21 -4.95
C VAL A 72 -10.76 -13.15 -6.15
N ILE A 73 -9.94 -14.20 -6.19
CA ILE A 73 -10.03 -15.27 -7.20
C ILE A 73 -11.41 -15.91 -7.14
N GLN A 74 -11.82 -16.37 -5.95
CA GLN A 74 -13.04 -17.14 -5.76
C GLN A 74 -14.33 -16.34 -5.96
N LYS A 75 -14.40 -15.11 -5.43
CA LYS A 75 -15.66 -14.33 -5.43
C LYS A 75 -15.79 -13.37 -6.60
N CYS A 76 -14.67 -12.88 -7.12
CA CYS A 76 -14.69 -11.81 -8.12
C CYS A 76 -14.29 -12.29 -9.51
N ASN A 77 -13.81 -13.54 -9.63
CA ASN A 77 -13.32 -14.15 -10.87
C ASN A 77 -12.24 -13.31 -11.58
N TYR A 78 -11.35 -12.69 -10.78
CA TYR A 78 -10.17 -12.01 -11.29
C TYR A 78 -8.91 -12.82 -11.00
N GLN A 79 -7.84 -12.56 -11.75
CA GLN A 79 -6.53 -13.20 -11.56
C GLN A 79 -5.53 -12.21 -10.93
N PRO A 80 -5.58 -12.01 -9.59
CA PRO A 80 -4.59 -11.21 -8.89
C PRO A 80 -3.25 -11.93 -8.80
N LYS A 81 -2.18 -11.19 -9.08
CA LYS A 81 -0.80 -11.58 -8.79
C LYS A 81 -0.29 -10.75 -7.61
N LEU A 82 -0.06 -11.42 -6.48
CA LEU A 82 0.42 -10.80 -5.26
C LEU A 82 1.82 -10.20 -5.50
N LEU A 83 1.99 -8.93 -5.15
CA LEU A 83 3.25 -8.19 -5.31
C LEU A 83 4.06 -8.16 -4.02
N ASP A 84 3.42 -7.85 -2.90
CA ASP A 84 4.12 -7.64 -1.63
C ASP A 84 3.17 -7.81 -0.42
N ILE A 85 3.75 -8.15 0.72
CA ILE A 85 3.13 -8.18 2.05
C ILE A 85 4.11 -7.50 3.01
N ILE A 86 3.70 -6.38 3.59
CA ILE A 86 4.54 -5.49 4.40
C ILE A 86 3.84 -5.19 5.74
N PRO A 87 4.55 -5.19 6.88
CA PRO A 87 5.95 -5.57 7.02
C PRO A 87 6.14 -7.09 6.85
N GLY A 88 7.22 -7.48 6.21
CA GLY A 88 7.54 -8.88 5.96
C GLY A 88 9.03 -9.09 5.66
N LYS A 89 9.42 -10.32 5.32
CA LYS A 89 10.83 -10.61 4.97
C LYS A 89 11.26 -9.66 3.84
N ARG A 90 12.36 -8.92 4.05
CA ARG A 90 12.92 -8.02 3.02
C ARG A 90 13.23 -8.85 1.78
N ARG A 91 12.53 -8.56 0.68
CA ARG A 91 12.79 -9.20 -0.61
C ARG A 91 13.75 -8.34 -1.42
N THR A 92 14.79 -8.98 -1.95
CA THR A 92 15.72 -8.36 -2.90
C THR A 92 15.06 -8.21 -4.27
N ALA A 93 15.53 -7.28 -5.12
CA ALA A 93 15.01 -7.07 -6.47
C ALA A 93 14.99 -8.36 -7.32
N LYS A 94 15.98 -9.25 -7.14
CA LYS A 94 16.05 -10.56 -7.80
C LYS A 94 14.92 -11.50 -7.35
N GLN A 95 14.55 -11.48 -6.07
CA GLN A 95 13.46 -12.31 -5.53
C GLN A 95 12.07 -11.89 -5.99
N TYR A 96 11.89 -10.63 -6.42
CA TYR A 96 10.63 -10.20 -7.04
C TYR A 96 10.44 -10.76 -8.46
N HIS A 97 11.53 -11.08 -9.18
CA HIS A 97 11.45 -11.55 -10.57
C HIS A 97 11.06 -13.03 -10.68
N GLN A 98 11.29 -13.82 -9.63
CA GLN A 98 11.16 -15.29 -9.67
C GLN A 98 9.80 -15.81 -9.18
N GLN A 99 8.89 -14.94 -8.71
CA GLN A 99 7.62 -15.37 -8.14
C GLN A 99 6.44 -15.14 -9.10
N GLN A 100 6.25 -16.10 -10.03
CA GLN A 100 4.92 -16.32 -10.63
C GLN A 100 4.24 -17.60 -10.13
N THR A 101 4.93 -18.49 -9.43
CA THR A 101 4.37 -19.80 -9.06
C THR A 101 4.98 -20.32 -7.77
N THR A 102 4.43 -19.93 -6.61
CA THR A 102 4.31 -20.73 -5.38
C THR A 102 3.93 -19.81 -4.22
N ILE A 103 2.70 -19.99 -3.74
CA ILE A 103 2.27 -19.52 -2.43
C ILE A 103 2.97 -20.43 -1.43
N GLN A 104 4.23 -20.13 -1.11
CA GLN A 104 4.90 -20.83 -0.03
C GLN A 104 4.13 -20.49 1.25
N LYS A 105 3.58 -21.53 1.90
CA LYS A 105 3.13 -21.48 3.29
C LYS A 105 4.30 -20.90 4.09
N GLY A 106 4.22 -19.63 4.44
CA GLY A 106 5.18 -19.02 5.35
C GLY A 106 4.90 -19.60 6.72
N ASP A 107 5.91 -20.24 7.29
CA ASP A 107 5.95 -20.71 8.67
C ASP A 107 5.44 -19.61 9.60
N ASP A 108 4.43 -19.95 10.39
CA ASP A 108 3.87 -19.16 11.49
C ASP A 108 4.84 -19.21 12.69
N ASP A 109 6.10 -18.87 12.46
CA ASP A 109 7.03 -18.53 13.53
C ASP A 109 6.77 -17.05 13.82
N GLY A 110 6.02 -16.74 14.89
CA GLY A 110 5.41 -15.44 15.27
C GLY A 110 6.33 -14.21 15.35
N ARG A 111 7.10 -13.94 14.29
CA ARG A 111 8.21 -12.99 14.18
C ARG A 111 8.05 -11.98 13.04
N MET A 112 6.98 -12.07 12.24
CA MET A 112 6.69 -11.05 11.23
C MET A 112 6.07 -9.81 11.89
N LEU A 113 6.81 -8.71 11.86
CA LEU A 113 6.35 -7.42 12.39
C LEU A 113 5.06 -6.99 11.68
N LYS A 114 4.08 -6.51 12.44
CA LYS A 114 2.85 -5.93 11.90
C LYS A 114 2.93 -4.41 11.89
N CYS A 115 2.25 -3.77 10.94
CA CYS A 115 2.06 -2.33 10.98
C CYS A 115 1.08 -2.01 12.12
N PRO A 116 1.45 -1.24 13.16
CA PRO A 116 0.64 -1.12 14.38
C PRO A 116 -0.73 -0.45 14.17
N ILE A 117 -0.81 0.51 13.25
CA ILE A 117 -2.01 1.31 12.97
C ILE A 117 -2.41 1.13 11.51
N SER A 118 -2.59 -0.15 11.14
CA SER A 118 -2.69 -0.57 9.75
C SER A 118 -3.89 0.03 9.01
N HIS A 119 -4.99 0.33 9.71
CA HIS A 119 -6.17 0.93 9.09
C HIS A 119 -5.90 2.38 8.70
N ARG A 120 -5.31 3.16 9.62
CA ARG A 120 -4.87 4.54 9.31
C ARG A 120 -3.84 4.56 8.18
N VAL A 121 -2.88 3.67 8.20
CA VAL A 121 -1.82 3.62 7.18
C VAL A 121 -2.40 3.29 5.81
N GLU A 122 -3.27 2.28 5.69
CA GLU A 122 -3.97 1.98 4.43
C GLU A 122 -4.74 3.19 3.92
N ARG A 123 -5.49 3.85 4.82
CA ARG A 123 -6.28 5.03 4.49
C ARG A 123 -5.42 6.16 3.90
N LEU A 124 -4.28 6.46 4.53
CA LEU A 124 -3.35 7.51 4.07
C LEU A 124 -2.73 7.15 2.72
N ILE A 125 -2.34 5.88 2.52
CA ILE A 125 -1.86 5.37 1.23
C ILE A 125 -2.92 5.60 0.15
N HIS A 126 -4.18 5.22 0.41
CA HIS A 126 -5.26 5.39 -0.56
C HIS A 126 -5.51 6.88 -0.87
N MET A 127 -5.40 7.77 0.11
CA MET A 127 -5.60 9.21 -0.11
C MET A 127 -4.51 9.80 -1.00
N GLU A 128 -3.25 9.43 -0.78
CA GLU A 128 -2.14 9.87 -1.62
C GLU A 128 -2.23 9.28 -3.03
N LEU A 129 -2.44 7.96 -3.15
CA LEU A 129 -2.58 7.31 -4.45
C LEU A 129 -3.79 7.84 -5.24
N ALA A 130 -4.90 8.18 -4.58
CA ALA A 130 -6.05 8.80 -5.24
C ALA A 130 -5.76 10.22 -5.74
N ALA A 131 -4.81 10.95 -5.14
CA ALA A 131 -4.37 12.23 -5.68
C ALA A 131 -3.40 12.08 -6.85
N LEU A 132 -2.54 11.06 -6.83
CA LEU A 132 -1.64 10.74 -7.94
C LEU A 132 -2.38 10.13 -9.14
N TYR A 133 -3.40 9.31 -8.86
CA TYR A 133 -4.14 8.52 -9.84
C TYR A 133 -5.66 8.72 -9.67
N PRO A 134 -6.18 9.91 -10.01
CA PRO A 134 -7.58 10.26 -9.78
C PRO A 134 -8.55 9.46 -10.64
N ILE A 135 -8.05 8.79 -11.70
CA ILE A 135 -8.87 7.95 -12.58
C ILE A 135 -9.13 6.56 -11.96
N THR A 136 -9.37 6.57 -10.65
CA THR A 136 -9.79 5.46 -9.81
C THR A 136 -11.30 5.48 -9.65
N GLY A 137 -12.00 5.33 -10.78
CA GLY A 137 -13.44 5.13 -10.74
C GLY A 137 -13.72 3.71 -10.27
N GLY A 138 -14.22 3.57 -9.04
CA GLY A 138 -14.70 2.29 -8.55
C GLY A 138 -15.66 1.66 -9.56
N PHE A 139 -15.61 0.35 -9.71
CA PHE A 139 -16.42 -0.36 -10.69
C PHE A 139 -17.27 -1.41 -10.01
N LYS A 140 -18.46 -1.64 -10.57
CA LYS A 140 -19.33 -2.72 -10.13
C LYS A 140 -18.74 -4.05 -10.61
N CYS A 141 -18.36 -4.90 -9.67
CA CYS A 141 -17.83 -6.23 -9.96
C CYS A 141 -18.95 -7.13 -10.46
N GLN A 142 -18.72 -7.80 -11.59
CA GLN A 142 -19.67 -8.78 -12.12
C GLN A 142 -19.66 -10.09 -11.31
N GLY A 143 -18.54 -10.46 -10.67
CA GLY A 143 -18.46 -11.66 -9.85
C GLY A 143 -19.15 -11.52 -8.49
N CYS A 144 -18.81 -10.50 -7.71
CA CYS A 144 -19.33 -10.34 -6.34
C CYS A 144 -20.49 -9.34 -6.18
N GLY A 145 -20.88 -8.63 -7.25
CA GLY A 145 -21.95 -7.64 -7.25
C GLY A 145 -21.63 -6.31 -6.55
N THR A 146 -20.54 -6.22 -5.79
CA THR A 146 -20.15 -5.01 -5.05
C THR A 146 -19.29 -4.04 -5.87
N THR A 147 -19.18 -2.80 -5.40
CA THR A 147 -18.31 -1.80 -6.03
C THR A 147 -16.90 -1.85 -5.43
N HIS A 148 -15.91 -2.24 -6.23
CA HIS A 148 -14.50 -2.17 -5.83
C HIS A 148 -13.96 -0.75 -6.01
N ARG A 149 -13.69 -0.05 -4.90
CA ARG A 149 -13.23 1.36 -4.89
C ARG A 149 -11.72 1.53 -4.78
N GLU A 150 -11.01 0.49 -4.39
CA GLU A 150 -9.60 0.55 -3.97
C GLU A 150 -8.66 -0.05 -5.03
N TRP A 151 -9.01 0.07 -6.31
CA TRP A 151 -8.23 -0.44 -7.44
C TRP A 151 -7.66 0.73 -8.22
N PHE A 152 -6.35 0.92 -8.10
CA PHE A 152 -5.59 2.03 -8.68
C PHE A 152 -5.21 1.73 -10.12
N ARG A 153 -5.80 2.47 -11.07
CA ARG A 153 -5.44 2.42 -12.49
C ARG A 153 -4.30 3.39 -12.77
N VAL A 154 -3.16 2.87 -13.17
CA VAL A 154 -1.93 3.65 -13.40
C VAL A 154 -1.52 3.53 -14.86
N LYS A 155 -1.37 4.67 -15.55
CA LYS A 155 -0.86 4.71 -16.92
C LYS A 155 0.61 4.29 -16.91
N ARG A 156 1.00 3.36 -17.78
CA ARG A 156 2.38 2.89 -17.90
C ARG A 156 3.26 3.98 -18.50
N PRO A 157 4.28 4.47 -17.78
CA PRO A 157 5.27 5.37 -18.35
C PRO A 157 6.06 4.68 -19.47
N MET A 158 6.52 5.47 -20.44
CA MET A 158 7.55 5.02 -21.39
C MET A 158 8.91 5.20 -20.74
N VAL A 159 9.78 4.20 -20.88
CA VAL A 159 11.17 4.23 -20.45
C VAL A 159 12.08 3.92 -21.62
N GLN A 160 13.18 4.63 -21.68
CA GLN A 160 14.27 4.35 -22.61
C GLN A 160 15.03 3.12 -22.09
N VAL A 161 15.35 2.20 -22.99
CA VAL A 161 16.18 1.05 -22.72
C VAL A 161 17.34 1.05 -23.71
N GLN A 162 18.52 0.71 -23.22
CA GLN A 162 19.69 0.49 -24.08
C GLN A 162 19.40 -0.73 -24.96
N ALA A 163 19.51 -0.54 -26.28
CA ALA A 163 19.50 -1.66 -27.21
C ALA A 163 20.82 -2.42 -27.04
N ALA A 164 20.74 -3.73 -26.80
CA ALA A 164 21.93 -4.55 -26.56
C ALA A 164 22.84 -4.63 -27.81
N ASP A 165 22.27 -4.57 -29.02
CA ASP A 165 22.96 -5.09 -30.21
C ASP A 165 23.00 -4.15 -31.43
N ALA A 166 22.51 -2.92 -31.35
CA ALA A 166 22.69 -1.91 -32.40
C ALA A 166 22.32 -0.52 -31.85
N GLY A 167 23.19 0.48 -32.04
CA GLY A 167 23.14 1.79 -31.40
C GLY A 167 21.94 2.67 -31.75
N GLY A 168 20.75 2.27 -31.30
CA GLY A 168 19.51 3.03 -31.40
C GLY A 168 18.80 3.13 -30.05
N GLU A 169 18.17 4.28 -29.79
CA GLU A 169 17.35 4.47 -28.61
C GLU A 169 16.05 3.66 -28.74
N LYS A 170 15.81 2.72 -27.82
CA LYS A 170 14.58 1.94 -27.79
C LYS A 170 13.71 2.39 -26.63
N TRP A 171 12.43 2.67 -26.91
CA TRP A 171 11.46 3.02 -25.89
C TRP A 171 10.48 1.87 -25.67
N ARG A 172 10.21 1.54 -24.41
CA ARG A 172 9.15 0.58 -24.06
C ARG A 172 8.32 1.07 -22.88
N ARG A 173 7.14 0.48 -22.70
CA ARG A 173 6.35 0.71 -21.48
C ARG A 173 6.99 0.01 -20.28
N MET A 174 6.85 0.62 -19.12
CA MET A 174 7.15 -0.04 -17.85
C MET A 174 6.24 -1.28 -17.66
N THR A 175 6.85 -2.36 -17.17
CA THR A 175 6.17 -3.56 -16.67
C THR A 175 5.38 -3.26 -15.38
N ASP A 176 4.48 -4.17 -14.97
CA ASP A 176 3.75 -4.03 -13.70
C ASP A 176 4.70 -3.92 -12.51
N GLN A 177 5.78 -4.71 -12.55
CA GLN A 177 6.80 -4.72 -11.51
C GLN A 177 7.56 -3.38 -11.45
N GLU A 178 7.92 -2.80 -12.59
CA GLU A 178 8.60 -1.50 -12.61
C GLU A 178 7.68 -0.38 -12.12
N VAL A 179 6.41 -0.37 -12.53
CA VAL A 179 5.46 0.64 -12.01
C VAL A 179 5.26 0.45 -10.51
N TRP A 180 5.09 -0.79 -10.05
CA TRP A 180 4.98 -1.10 -8.63
C TRP A 180 6.18 -0.57 -7.84
N LEU A 181 7.41 -0.94 -8.22
CA LEU A 181 8.63 -0.59 -7.50
C LEU A 181 8.91 0.92 -7.51
N ASN A 182 8.66 1.60 -8.63
CA ASN A 182 9.06 3.01 -8.80
C ASN A 182 7.96 4.01 -8.43
N LYS A 183 6.68 3.60 -8.41
CA LYS A 183 5.56 4.54 -8.27
C LYS A 183 4.64 4.23 -7.08
N ILE A 184 4.37 2.96 -6.80
CA ILE A 184 3.35 2.58 -5.79
C ILE A 184 3.99 2.16 -4.46
N ARG A 185 4.98 1.27 -4.52
CA ARG A 185 5.67 0.76 -3.33
C ARG A 185 6.32 1.86 -2.47
N PRO A 186 6.94 2.92 -3.03
CA PRO A 186 7.48 4.01 -2.22
C PRO A 186 6.42 4.72 -1.37
N VAL A 187 5.22 4.95 -1.92
CA VAL A 187 4.09 5.54 -1.19
C VAL A 187 3.67 4.64 -0.02
N MET A 188 3.61 3.32 -0.23
CA MET A 188 3.29 2.37 0.83
C MET A 188 4.34 2.39 1.95
N LEU A 189 5.62 2.32 1.60
CA LEU A 189 6.70 2.32 2.59
C LEU A 189 6.73 3.61 3.39
N HIS A 190 6.54 4.75 2.72
CA HIS A 190 6.47 6.06 3.35
C HIS A 190 5.41 6.13 4.45
N TRP A 191 4.17 5.71 4.15
CA TRP A 191 3.10 5.72 5.16
C TRP A 191 3.24 4.64 6.22
N ILE A 192 3.90 3.52 5.92
CA ILE A 192 4.23 2.51 6.94
C ILE A 192 5.26 3.07 7.93
N GLN A 193 6.28 3.80 7.46
CA GLN A 193 7.24 4.49 8.32
C GLN A 193 6.54 5.52 9.22
N TYR A 194 5.62 6.30 8.67
CA TYR A 194 4.75 7.18 9.46
C TYR A 194 3.99 6.40 10.54
N GLY A 195 3.38 5.26 10.17
CA GLY A 195 2.61 4.43 11.08
C GLY A 195 3.41 3.96 12.29
N VAL A 196 4.65 3.52 12.05
CA VAL A 196 5.59 3.12 13.11
C VAL A 196 5.95 4.32 13.99
N ALA A 197 6.35 5.44 13.40
CA ALA A 197 6.74 6.64 14.14
C ALA A 197 5.60 7.23 14.99
N ALA A 198 4.40 7.32 14.43
CA ALA A 198 3.21 7.81 15.12
C ALA A 198 2.81 6.92 16.29
N SER A 199 2.91 5.59 16.12
CA SER A 199 2.59 4.63 17.20
C SER A 199 3.60 4.71 18.34
N ALA A 200 4.89 4.82 18.02
CA ALA A 200 5.94 4.98 19.03
C ALA A 200 5.77 6.28 19.83
N LEU A 201 5.42 7.38 19.16
CA LEU A 201 5.15 8.66 19.84
C LEU A 201 3.96 8.56 20.80
N LEU A 202 2.86 7.91 20.39
CA LEU A 202 1.69 7.73 21.25
C LEU A 202 2.01 6.88 22.48
N GLN A 203 2.80 5.82 22.32
CA GLN A 203 3.26 5.00 23.44
C GLN A 203 4.12 5.81 24.41
N ALA A 204 5.07 6.59 23.90
CA ALA A 204 5.95 7.45 24.72
C ALA A 204 5.20 8.58 25.45
N LEU A 205 4.10 9.07 24.90
CA LEU A 205 3.23 10.05 25.55
C LEU A 205 2.36 9.40 26.64
N GLY A 206 1.84 8.19 26.39
CA GLY A 206 1.07 7.43 27.37
C GLY A 206 1.90 7.01 28.59
N SER A 207 3.16 6.62 28.38
CA SER A 207 4.07 6.20 29.45
C SER A 207 4.61 7.33 30.34
N ARG A 208 4.34 8.60 30.00
CA ARG A 208 4.79 9.79 30.76
C ARG A 208 3.75 10.31 31.76
N SER A 209 2.66 9.60 31.99
CA SER A 209 1.73 9.92 33.08
C SER A 209 2.33 9.43 34.41
N PRO A 210 2.70 10.31 35.37
CA PRO A 210 3.13 9.88 36.69
C PRO A 210 1.89 9.40 37.47
N SER A 211 2.02 8.26 38.14
CA SER A 211 1.09 7.83 39.19
C SER A 211 1.13 8.85 40.34
N LEU A 212 0.25 9.84 40.30
CA LEU A 212 -0.18 10.58 41.48
C LEU A 212 -1.25 9.74 42.16
N ASP A 213 -0.82 8.79 42.98
CA ASP A 213 -1.58 8.24 44.11
C ASP A 213 -0.74 7.15 44.78
N GLN A 214 -0.01 7.55 45.83
CA GLN A 214 0.34 6.76 47.01
C GLN A 214 1.28 7.61 47.87
N ASP A 215 0.68 8.34 48.82
CA ASP A 215 1.23 8.59 50.17
C ASP A 215 0.29 9.54 50.93
N LEU A 216 -0.85 8.99 51.36
CA LEU A 216 -1.59 9.45 52.54
C LEU A 216 -2.19 8.20 53.20
N GLY A 217 -1.42 7.61 54.11
CA GLY A 217 -1.80 6.49 54.98
C GLY A 217 -0.77 6.36 56.08
#